data_AF-A0A7X3ZAJ7-F1
#
_entry.id   AF-A0A7X3ZAJ7-F1
#
_cell.length_a   1.000
_cell.length_b   1.000
_cell.length_c   1.000
_cell.angle_alpha   90.00
_cell.angle_beta   90.00
_cell.angle_gamma   90.00
#
_symmetry.space_group_name_H-M   'P 1'
#
loop_
_entity.id
_entity.type
_entity.pdbx_description
1 polymer ?
#
loop_
_entity_poly.entity_id
_entity_poly.type
_entity_poly.pdbx_seq_one_letter_code
_entity_poly.pdbx_strand_id
1 'polypeptide(L)'
;MKTYSPKFRPDRRSLLGGAATLAGLSFLPRGTMAAEERKLNFYNWDTYIGETTLEDFNAATGIEVKMDLFADNDELFAKLREGNPGYDLIVPTNDYVERMLVAGMLLPLDHDKIPNMSNLGANFRDASYDPGLKHSIPYMWG
;
A
#
# COMPACT_ATOMS: atom_id res chain seq x y z
N MET A 1 -43.24 -65.75 21.89
CA MET A 1 -41.85 -65.22 21.84
C MET A 1 -41.71 -64.42 20.54
N LYS A 2 -41.49 -63.10 20.63
CA LYS A 2 -41.18 -62.22 19.49
C LYS A 2 -39.91 -62.75 18.79
N THR A 3 -39.78 -62.71 17.48
CA THR A 3 -39.22 -61.54 16.81
C THR A 3 -39.40 -61.62 15.28
N TYR A 4 -39.76 -60.48 14.71
CA TYR A 4 -39.70 -60.16 13.29
C TYR A 4 -38.42 -59.37 13.03
N SER A 5 -37.72 -59.64 11.92
CA SER A 5 -36.98 -58.61 11.17
C SER A 5 -36.67 -59.10 9.75
N PRO A 6 -36.98 -58.27 8.72
CA PRO A 6 -36.75 -58.58 7.31
C PRO A 6 -35.40 -58.00 6.85
N LYS A 7 -35.01 -58.28 5.60
CA LYS A 7 -34.49 -57.24 4.69
C LYS A 7 -34.33 -57.73 3.26
N PHE A 8 -35.13 -57.09 2.41
CA PHE A 8 -35.03 -57.01 0.96
C PHE A 8 -33.60 -56.62 0.53
N ARG A 9 -33.08 -57.27 -0.53
CA ARG A 9 -31.76 -57.02 -1.12
C ARG A 9 -31.92 -56.55 -2.57
N PRO A 10 -31.55 -55.31 -2.92
CA PRO A 10 -31.36 -54.94 -4.30
C PRO A 10 -29.87 -55.06 -4.71
N ASP A 11 -29.67 -55.53 -5.94
CA ASP A 11 -28.42 -55.93 -6.58
C ASP A 11 -27.64 -54.73 -7.15
N ARG A 12 -26.32 -54.88 -7.30
CA ARG A 12 -25.30 -53.82 -7.49
C ARG A 12 -25.23 -53.22 -8.90
N ARG A 13 -26.27 -53.34 -9.72
CA ARG A 13 -26.16 -53.09 -11.18
C ARG A 13 -27.11 -52.06 -11.79
N SER A 14 -27.68 -51.15 -11.00
CA SER A 14 -28.48 -50.06 -11.54
C SER A 14 -28.16 -48.73 -10.85
N LEU A 15 -26.97 -48.20 -11.11
CA LEU A 15 -26.62 -46.80 -10.85
C LEU A 15 -26.01 -46.23 -12.12
N LEU A 16 -26.83 -45.53 -12.91
CA LEU A 16 -26.46 -44.42 -13.79
C LEU A 16 -27.73 -43.96 -14.53
N GLY A 17 -28.42 -43.00 -13.92
CA GLY A 17 -29.65 -42.44 -14.46
C GLY A 17 -30.24 -41.43 -13.48
N GLY A 18 -29.66 -40.24 -13.43
CA GLY A 18 -30.14 -39.17 -12.55
C GLY A 18 -29.37 -37.87 -12.78
N ALA A 19 -29.78 -37.10 -13.78
CA ALA A 19 -29.40 -35.71 -13.91
C ALA A 19 -30.08 -34.92 -12.78
N ALA A 20 -29.32 -34.51 -11.77
CA ALA A 20 -29.79 -33.63 -10.71
C ALA A 20 -29.53 -32.16 -11.09
N THR A 21 -30.56 -31.46 -11.55
CA THR A 21 -30.58 -29.99 -11.58
C THR A 21 -30.82 -29.48 -10.16
N LEU A 22 -29.74 -29.22 -9.41
CA LEU A 22 -29.80 -28.43 -8.18
C LEU A 22 -29.63 -26.96 -8.55
N ALA A 23 -30.74 -26.23 -8.58
CA ALA A 23 -30.74 -24.77 -8.54
C ALA A 23 -30.23 -24.31 -7.16
N GLY A 24 -28.91 -24.25 -6.99
CA GLY A 24 -28.29 -23.61 -5.84
C GLY A 24 -28.38 -22.10 -6.01
N LEU A 25 -29.24 -21.43 -5.23
CA LEU A 25 -29.04 -20.01 -4.92
C LEU A 25 -27.73 -19.91 -4.12
N SER A 26 -26.63 -19.76 -4.83
CA SER A 26 -25.36 -19.35 -4.25
C SER A 26 -25.51 -17.92 -3.74
N PHE A 27 -25.78 -17.79 -2.43
CA PHE A 27 -25.46 -16.59 -1.67
C PHE A 27 -23.94 -16.39 -1.77
N LEU A 28 -23.50 -15.69 -2.81
CA LEU A 28 -22.14 -15.17 -2.86
C LEU A 28 -22.03 -14.13 -1.76
N PRO A 29 -21.12 -14.27 -0.79
CA PRO A 29 -20.86 -13.20 0.15
C PRO A 29 -20.41 -12.00 -0.68
N ARG A 30 -21.21 -10.94 -0.62
CA ARG A 30 -20.90 -9.64 -1.21
C ARG A 30 -19.53 -9.26 -0.66
N GLY A 31 -18.51 -9.28 -1.52
CA GLY A 31 -17.13 -9.06 -1.13
C GLY A 31 -17.08 -7.83 -0.23
N THR A 32 -16.72 -8.04 1.04
CA THR A 32 -16.16 -6.99 1.85
C THR A 32 -14.92 -6.56 1.08
N MET A 33 -15.03 -5.49 0.29
CA MET A 33 -13.90 -4.67 -0.05
C MET A 33 -13.29 -4.33 1.30
N ALA A 34 -12.25 -5.06 1.70
CA ALA A 34 -11.45 -4.70 2.84
C ALA A 34 -10.98 -3.28 2.50
N ALA A 35 -11.53 -2.30 3.20
CA ALA A 35 -11.04 -0.94 3.11
C ALA A 35 -9.55 -1.04 3.43
N GLU A 36 -8.71 -0.61 2.48
CA GLU A 36 -7.28 -0.50 2.69
C GLU A 36 -7.06 0.19 4.04
N GLU A 37 -6.26 -0.43 4.92
CA GLU A 37 -6.00 0.16 6.23
C GLU A 37 -5.47 1.58 6.01
N ARG A 38 -6.09 2.56 6.66
CA ARG A 38 -5.71 3.98 6.54
C ARG A 38 -4.40 4.23 7.30
N LYS A 39 -3.31 3.73 6.75
CA LYS A 39 -1.97 3.81 7.32
C LYS A 39 -1.00 4.40 6.30
N LEU A 40 -0.06 5.19 6.78
CA LEU A 40 1.05 5.76 6.02
C LEU A 40 2.36 5.36 6.69
N ASN A 41 3.23 4.65 5.97
CA ASN A 41 4.57 4.33 6.43
C ASN A 41 5.54 5.39 5.91
N PHE A 42 6.05 6.21 6.83
CA PHE A 42 6.89 7.36 6.53
C PHE A 42 8.32 7.13 7.05
N TYR A 43 9.33 7.40 6.23
CA TYR A 43 10.74 7.28 6.64
C TYR A 43 11.44 8.63 6.47
N ASN A 44 11.89 9.24 7.56
CA ASN A 44 12.44 10.59 7.56
C ASN A 44 13.67 10.72 8.46
N TRP A 45 14.34 11.87 8.41
CA TRP A 45 15.39 12.23 9.35
C TRP A 45 14.83 12.55 10.73
N ASP A 46 15.65 12.37 11.75
CA ASP A 46 15.34 12.88 13.08
C ASP A 46 15.20 14.42 13.05
N THR A 47 14.32 14.98 13.87
CA THR A 47 14.02 16.43 13.98
C THR A 47 13.51 17.14 12.72
N TYR A 48 13.34 16.45 11.60
CA TYR A 48 12.86 17.00 10.32
C TYR A 48 11.34 17.02 10.19
N ILE A 49 10.60 17.11 11.29
CA ILE A 49 9.15 17.24 11.26
C ILE A 49 8.70 18.08 12.44
N GLY A 50 7.70 18.95 12.23
CA GLY A 50 7.17 19.79 13.30
C GLY A 50 6.50 18.96 14.39
N GLU A 51 6.60 19.42 15.63
CA GLU A 51 6.19 18.68 16.85
C GLU A 51 4.75 18.13 16.79
N THR A 52 3.81 18.88 16.19
CA THR A 52 2.39 18.48 16.11
C THR A 52 1.98 17.93 14.74
N THR A 53 2.88 17.92 13.75
CA THR A 53 2.52 17.66 12.34
C THR A 53 1.79 16.34 12.12
N LEU A 54 2.27 15.26 12.75
CA LEU A 54 1.68 13.93 12.60
C LEU A 54 0.34 13.81 13.33
N GLU A 55 0.21 14.44 14.49
CA GLU A 55 -1.04 14.50 15.25
C GLU A 55 -2.11 15.29 14.49
N ASP A 56 -1.75 16.48 14.00
CA ASP A 56 -2.64 17.33 13.21
C ASP A 56 -3.09 16.63 11.92
N PHE A 57 -2.17 15.92 11.25
CA PHE A 57 -2.49 15.13 10.07
C PHE A 57 -3.44 13.97 10.38
N ASN A 58 -3.20 13.24 11.46
CA ASN A 58 -4.10 12.16 11.89
C ASN A 58 -5.47 12.70 12.26
N ALA A 59 -5.56 13.80 13.01
CA ALA A 59 -6.82 14.43 13.39
C ALA A 59 -7.62 14.91 12.17
N ALA A 60 -6.95 15.43 11.15
CA ALA A 60 -7.60 15.94 9.93
C ALA A 60 -8.08 14.82 8.98
N THR A 61 -7.38 13.67 8.93
CA THR A 61 -7.59 12.66 7.88
C THR A 61 -8.09 11.30 8.42
N GLY A 62 -7.85 11.03 9.70
CA GLY A 62 -8.02 9.71 10.30
C GLY A 62 -7.02 8.67 9.81
N ILE A 63 -5.91 9.08 9.17
CA ILE A 63 -4.84 8.20 8.71
C ILE A 63 -3.78 8.08 9.80
N GLU A 64 -3.47 6.86 10.21
CA GLU A 64 -2.36 6.59 11.14
C GLU A 64 -1.03 6.69 10.41
N VAL A 65 -0.07 7.44 10.96
CA VAL A 65 1.28 7.53 10.39
C VAL A 65 2.24 6.74 11.25
N LYS A 66 2.88 5.73 10.67
CA LYS A 66 4.04 5.06 11.27
C LYS A 66 5.29 5.71 10.71
N MET A 67 5.95 6.54 11.52
CA MET A 67 7.22 7.15 11.15
C MET A 67 8.40 6.35 11.70
N ASP A 68 9.28 5.91 10.81
CA ASP A 68 10.61 5.41 11.15
C ASP A 68 11.66 6.51 10.87
N LEU A 69 12.84 6.39 11.47
CA LEU A 69 13.94 7.34 11.31
C LEU A 69 15.18 6.69 10.69
N PHE A 70 15.85 7.39 9.78
CA PHE A 70 17.19 7.02 9.30
C PHE A 70 18.22 8.08 9.69
N ALA A 71 19.47 7.64 9.88
CA ALA A 71 20.58 8.50 10.28
C ALA A 71 21.26 9.19 9.10
N ASP A 72 21.29 8.52 7.94
CA ASP A 72 21.91 9.02 6.72
C ASP A 72 21.28 8.44 5.44
N ASN A 73 21.60 9.06 4.30
CA ASN A 73 21.06 8.60 3.02
C ASN A 73 21.61 7.24 2.56
N ASP A 74 22.81 6.84 3.00
CA ASP A 74 23.38 5.54 2.64
C ASP A 74 22.54 4.42 3.29
N GLU A 75 22.12 4.60 4.55
CA GLU A 75 21.18 3.72 5.26
C GLU A 75 19.84 3.62 4.51
N LEU A 76 19.22 4.76 4.21
CA LEU A 76 17.96 4.82 3.46
C LEU A 76 18.06 4.08 2.12
N PHE A 77 19.11 4.37 1.36
CA PHE A 77 19.31 3.82 0.03
C PHE A 77 19.59 2.33 0.07
N ALA A 78 20.46 1.86 0.98
CA ALA A 78 20.75 0.44 1.15
C ALA A 78 19.48 -0.35 1.50
N LYS A 79 18.68 0.17 2.45
CA LYS A 79 17.44 -0.46 2.89
C LYS A 79 16.43 -0.64 1.76
N LEU A 80 16.27 0.38 0.90
CA LEU A 80 15.31 0.33 -0.19
C LEU A 80 15.84 -0.41 -1.42
N ARG A 81 17.16 -0.49 -1.61
CA ARG A 81 17.76 -1.15 -2.78
C ARG A 81 17.57 -2.66 -2.78
N GLU A 82 17.40 -3.27 -1.61
CA GLU A 82 17.04 -4.69 -1.49
C GLU A 82 15.55 -4.95 -1.83
N GLY A 83 14.76 -3.89 -1.99
CA GLY A 83 13.32 -3.91 -2.20
C GLY A 83 12.62 -3.02 -1.17
N ASN A 84 11.50 -2.39 -1.55
CA ASN A 84 10.74 -1.56 -0.63
C ASN A 84 10.07 -2.43 0.46
N PRO A 85 10.44 -2.31 1.76
CA PRO A 85 9.84 -3.09 2.84
C PRO A 85 8.45 -2.59 3.26
N GLY A 86 7.89 -1.61 2.55
CA GLY A 86 6.55 -1.07 2.77
C GLY A 86 6.49 0.41 3.11
N TYR A 87 7.51 1.20 2.76
CA TYR A 87 7.48 2.66 2.92
C TYR A 87 6.73 3.32 1.76
N ASP A 88 5.89 4.29 2.11
CA ASP A 88 5.06 5.05 1.17
C ASP A 88 5.68 6.42 0.85
N LEU A 89 6.36 7.02 1.83
CA LEU A 89 7.00 8.33 1.72
C LEU A 89 8.39 8.32 2.37
N ILE A 90 9.35 8.93 1.69
CA ILE A 90 10.74 9.06 2.13
C ILE A 90 11.26 10.48 1.87
N VAL A 91 12.33 10.90 2.55
CA VAL A 91 12.90 12.26 2.42
C VAL A 91 14.41 12.25 2.13
N PRO A 92 14.88 11.65 1.02
CA PRO A 92 16.29 11.68 0.65
C PRO A 92 16.79 13.09 0.28
N THR A 93 18.11 13.30 0.30
CA THR A 93 18.73 14.50 -0.29
C THR A 93 18.68 14.47 -1.82
N ASN A 94 18.86 15.64 -2.45
CA ASN A 94 18.77 15.82 -3.91
C ASN A 94 19.66 14.84 -4.71
N ASP A 95 20.90 14.63 -4.28
CA ASP A 95 21.84 13.71 -4.93
C ASP A 95 21.39 12.25 -4.78
N TYR A 96 20.69 11.91 -3.70
CA TYR A 96 20.09 10.59 -3.52
C TYR A 96 18.80 10.40 -4.29
N VAL A 97 17.97 11.44 -4.47
CA VAL A 97 16.86 11.39 -5.43
C VAL A 97 17.39 11.00 -6.81
N GLU A 98 18.44 11.66 -7.30
CA GLU A 98 19.06 11.34 -8.59
C GLU A 98 19.53 9.87 -8.67
N ARG A 99 20.25 9.39 -7.64
CA ARG A 99 20.70 7.99 -7.57
C ARG A 99 19.54 7.00 -7.56
N MET A 100 18.48 7.30 -6.82
CA MET A 100 17.29 6.45 -6.72
C MET A 100 16.48 6.43 -8.01
N LEU A 101 16.44 7.55 -8.76
CA LEU A 101 15.87 7.59 -10.10
C LEU A 101 16.62 6.69 -11.07
N VAL A 102 17.95 6.77 -11.09
CA VAL A 102 18.80 5.90 -11.93
C VAL A 102 18.61 4.43 -11.58
N ALA A 103 18.41 4.13 -10.29
CA ALA A 103 18.14 2.77 -9.81
C ALA A 103 16.68 2.31 -10.00
N GLY A 104 15.78 3.16 -10.50
CA GLY A 104 14.37 2.82 -10.74
C GLY A 104 13.57 2.60 -9.45
N MET A 105 13.92 3.29 -8.37
CA MET A 105 13.38 3.06 -7.03
C MET A 105 12.20 3.99 -6.67
N LEU A 106 11.94 5.04 -7.46
CA LEU A 106 10.92 6.04 -7.18
C LEU A 106 9.77 5.95 -8.19
N LEU A 107 8.54 6.11 -7.70
CA LEU A 107 7.35 6.19 -8.53
C LEU A 107 7.11 7.64 -8.98
N PRO A 108 6.55 7.86 -10.19
CA PRO A 108 6.13 9.19 -10.60
C PRO A 108 4.97 9.67 -9.71
N LEU A 109 4.99 10.96 -9.39
CA LEU A 109 3.95 11.64 -8.62
C LEU A 109 2.80 12.05 -9.56
N ASP A 110 1.59 11.85 -9.06
CA ASP A 110 0.37 12.32 -9.70
C ASP A 110 0.10 13.77 -9.22
N HIS A 111 0.58 14.75 -9.98
CA HIS A 111 0.52 16.17 -9.60
C HIS A 111 -0.91 16.70 -9.47
N ASP A 112 -1.90 16.09 -10.12
CA ASP A 112 -3.32 16.47 -9.98
C ASP A 112 -3.83 16.22 -8.55
N LYS A 113 -3.18 15.32 -7.81
CA LYS A 113 -3.48 15.03 -6.39
C LYS A 113 -2.69 15.91 -5.42
N ILE A 114 -1.80 16.77 -5.91
CA ILE A 114 -0.93 17.62 -5.09
C ILE A 114 -1.13 19.09 -5.48
N PRO A 115 -2.34 19.66 -5.30
CA PRO A 115 -2.64 21.03 -5.72
C PRO A 115 -1.75 22.07 -5.02
N ASN A 116 -1.24 21.75 -3.83
CA ASN A 116 -0.37 22.62 -3.04
C ASN A 116 1.03 22.82 -3.64
N MET A 117 1.40 22.12 -4.73
CA MET A 117 2.64 22.39 -5.47
C MET A 117 2.69 23.85 -5.98
N SER A 118 1.54 24.50 -6.15
CA SER A 118 1.46 25.94 -6.46
C SER A 118 2.19 26.83 -5.43
N ASN A 119 2.35 26.35 -4.20
CA ASN A 119 2.95 27.08 -3.09
C ASN A 119 4.49 27.03 -3.08
N LEU A 120 5.11 26.23 -3.97
CA LEU A 120 6.56 26.17 -4.07
C LEU A 120 7.14 27.52 -4.47
N GLY A 121 8.20 27.95 -3.78
CA GLY A 121 8.98 29.12 -4.15
C GLY A 121 9.60 28.96 -5.54
N ALA A 122 9.82 30.07 -6.25
CA ALA A 122 10.30 30.04 -7.64
C ALA A 122 11.59 29.21 -7.84
N ASN A 123 12.50 29.24 -6.86
CA ASN A 123 13.77 28.50 -6.91
C ASN A 123 13.62 26.98 -6.75
N PHE A 124 12.43 26.49 -6.38
CA PHE A 124 12.17 25.08 -6.08
C PHE A 124 11.20 24.43 -7.07
N ARG A 125 10.80 25.15 -8.13
CA ARG A 125 9.87 24.64 -9.15
C ARG A 125 10.57 23.88 -10.28
N ASP A 126 11.88 24.02 -10.38
CA ASP A 126 12.71 23.31 -11.34
C ASP A 126 13.93 22.74 -10.64
N ALA A 127 14.05 21.42 -10.65
CA ALA A 127 15.11 20.67 -10.00
C ALA A 127 15.92 19.95 -11.07
N SER A 128 17.22 20.24 -11.18
CA SER A 128 18.09 19.60 -12.17
C SER A 128 18.17 18.08 -11.99
N TYR A 129 18.00 17.60 -10.76
CA TYR A 129 18.03 16.18 -10.40
C TYR A 129 16.70 15.45 -10.67
N ASP A 130 15.58 16.17 -10.80
CA ASP A 130 14.26 15.62 -11.14
C ASP A 130 13.46 16.65 -11.96
N PRO A 131 13.78 16.79 -13.27
CA PRO A 131 13.20 17.84 -14.11
C PRO A 131 11.66 17.78 -14.15
N GLY A 132 11.04 18.89 -13.75
CA GLY A 132 9.59 18.99 -13.62
C GLY A 132 9.01 18.33 -12.37
N LEU A 133 9.83 18.00 -11.36
CA LEU A 133 9.40 17.42 -10.07
C LEU A 133 8.55 16.15 -10.25
N LYS A 134 8.96 15.29 -11.20
CA LYS A 134 8.15 14.13 -11.60
C LYS A 134 8.06 13.06 -10.53
N HIS A 135 9.05 12.97 -9.64
CA HIS A 135 9.15 11.91 -8.63
C HIS A 135 9.38 12.45 -7.21
N SER A 136 9.68 13.74 -7.07
CA SER A 136 10.05 14.35 -5.80
C SER A 136 9.43 15.74 -5.62
N ILE A 137 9.16 16.12 -4.37
CA ILE A 137 8.72 17.46 -3.97
C ILE A 137 9.71 18.01 -2.95
N PRO A 138 10.21 19.25 -3.10
CA PRO A 138 11.11 19.85 -2.12
C PRO A 138 10.47 20.01 -0.74
N TYR A 139 11.18 19.62 0.31
CA TYR A 139 10.69 19.67 1.70
C TYR A 139 11.39 20.75 2.53
N MET A 140 12.70 20.64 2.72
CA MET A 140 13.54 21.62 3.42
C MET A 140 14.87 21.80 2.67
N TRP A 141 15.59 22.88 2.98
CA TRP A 141 16.90 23.22 2.42
C TRP A 141 17.72 23.98 3.47
N GLY A 142 19.05 23.84 3.44
CA GLY A 142 19.96 24.49 4.38
C GLY A 142 21.33 23.85 4.42
#